data_AF-A0A837I1Y3-F1
#
_entry.id   AF-A0A837I1Y3-F1
#
_cell.length_a   1.000
_cell.length_b   1.000
_cell.length_c   1.000
_cell.angle_alpha   90.00
_cell.angle_beta   90.00
_cell.angle_gamma   90.00
#
_symmetry.space_group_name_H-M   'P 1'
#
loop_
_entity.id
_entity.type
_entity.pdbx_description
1 polymer ?
#
loop_
_entity_poly.entity_id
_entity_poly.type
_entity_poly.pdbx_seq_one_letter_code
_entity_poly.pdbx_strand_id
1 'polypeptide(L)'
;MENKKQDWLDKLCDQLLGKGSLLDAIDTKIKTKEEKIIIKERQIKKMNYYFEVFKKYAVFDGRARRKEYWMFFLFNFLILLALSIIGKIADINSEDGWNFLNGIYWLATVIPLIAVGVRRMHDVNKSGWYLLIPIYNLILACTDGTRGNNEYGLDPREVGGVGGVYNQNIKITAKPDKTTNTAMQHDNIKYCGHCGVRHTKDTKFCSSCGKPFREVE
;
A
#
# COMPACT_ATOMS: atom_id res chain seq x y z
N MET A 1 -41.51 -10.30 -54.98
CA MET A 1 -40.80 -9.12 -54.42
C MET A 1 -39.73 -9.53 -53.40
N GLU A 2 -39.68 -10.81 -53.00
CA GLU A 2 -38.63 -11.38 -52.13
C GLU A 2 -37.19 -11.10 -52.60
N ASN A 3 -36.86 -11.28 -53.88
CA ASN A 3 -35.46 -11.25 -54.33
C ASN A 3 -34.73 -9.91 -54.12
N LYS A 4 -35.43 -8.78 -54.25
CA LYS A 4 -34.83 -7.45 -54.00
C LYS A 4 -34.66 -7.16 -52.51
N LYS A 5 -35.51 -7.76 -51.67
CA LYS A 5 -35.42 -7.64 -50.21
C LYS A 5 -34.22 -8.44 -49.68
N GLN A 6 -34.00 -9.64 -50.23
CA GLN A 6 -32.85 -10.48 -49.87
C GLN A 6 -31.53 -9.84 -50.29
N ASP A 7 -31.43 -9.33 -51.53
CA ASP A 7 -30.25 -8.60 -52.02
C ASP A 7 -29.93 -7.34 -51.18
N TRP A 8 -30.95 -6.64 -50.68
CA TRP A 8 -30.76 -5.50 -49.80
C TRP A 8 -30.25 -5.91 -48.40
N LEU A 9 -30.75 -7.03 -47.86
CA LEU A 9 -30.32 -7.55 -46.56
C LEU A 9 -28.87 -8.05 -46.61
N ASP A 10 -28.47 -8.71 -47.69
CA ASP A 10 -27.11 -9.21 -47.86
C ASP A 10 -26.10 -8.06 -47.97
N LYS A 11 -26.43 -7.00 -48.73
CA LYS A 11 -25.62 -5.77 -48.80
C LYS A 11 -25.50 -5.04 -47.47
N LEU A 12 -26.57 -5.05 -46.66
CA LEU A 12 -26.57 -4.48 -45.32
C LEU A 12 -25.69 -5.30 -44.37
N CYS A 13 -25.77 -6.63 -44.44
CA CYS A 13 -24.92 -7.56 -43.69
C CYS A 13 -23.44 -7.36 -44.03
N ASP A 14 -23.07 -7.23 -45.31
CA ASP A 14 -21.68 -6.99 -45.72
C ASP A 14 -21.15 -5.63 -45.22
N GLN A 15 -21.98 -4.58 -45.25
CA GLN A 15 -21.61 -3.28 -44.66
C GLN A 15 -21.44 -3.34 -43.14
N LEU A 16 -22.19 -4.19 -42.44
CA LEU A 16 -22.10 -4.37 -40.99
C LEU A 16 -20.93 -5.30 -40.61
N LEU A 17 -20.64 -6.33 -41.39
CA LEU A 17 -19.50 -7.22 -41.23
C LEU A 17 -18.17 -6.50 -41.51
N GLY A 18 -18.13 -5.60 -42.50
CA GLY A 18 -16.99 -4.70 -42.73
C GLY A 18 -16.73 -3.76 -41.54
N LYS A 19 -17.80 -3.31 -40.86
CA LYS A 19 -17.70 -2.54 -39.60
C LYS A 19 -17.27 -3.40 -38.41
N GLY A 20 -17.49 -4.72 -38.43
CA GLY A 20 -16.99 -5.66 -37.41
C GLY A 20 -15.48 -5.55 -37.23
N SER A 21 -14.72 -5.53 -38.33
CA SER A 21 -13.25 -5.35 -38.29
C SER A 21 -12.80 -4.02 -37.68
N LEU A 22 -13.59 -2.95 -37.90
CA LEU A 22 -13.31 -1.62 -37.37
C LEU A 22 -13.66 -1.53 -35.87
N LEU A 23 -14.76 -2.16 -35.46
CA LEU A 23 -15.16 -2.28 -34.06
C LEU A 23 -14.16 -3.14 -33.27
N ASP A 24 -13.67 -4.23 -33.84
CA ASP A 24 -12.62 -5.08 -33.24
C ASP A 24 -11.29 -4.33 -33.11
N ALA A 25 -10.90 -3.56 -34.13
CA ALA A 25 -9.70 -2.72 -34.08
C ALA A 25 -9.82 -1.60 -33.02
N ILE A 26 -11.01 -1.04 -32.84
CA ILE A 26 -11.30 -0.04 -31.80
C ILE A 26 -11.26 -0.70 -30.41
N ASP A 27 -11.90 -1.86 -30.20
CA ASP A 27 -11.89 -2.57 -28.91
C ASP A 27 -10.46 -2.96 -28.50
N THR A 28 -9.65 -3.43 -29.45
CA THR A 28 -8.25 -3.79 -29.21
C THR A 28 -7.42 -2.56 -28.81
N LYS A 29 -7.67 -1.38 -29.42
CA LYS A 29 -7.00 -0.12 -29.05
C LYS A 29 -7.46 0.41 -27.69
N ILE A 30 -8.74 0.23 -27.34
CA ILE A 30 -9.27 0.60 -26.02
C ILE A 30 -8.65 -0.29 -24.94
N LYS A 31 -8.69 -1.63 -25.10
CA LYS A 31 -8.04 -2.58 -24.17
C LYS A 31 -6.56 -2.27 -23.97
N THR A 32 -5.80 -2.09 -25.05
CA THR A 32 -4.37 -1.77 -24.92
C THR A 32 -4.10 -0.42 -24.26
N LYS A 33 -4.99 0.57 -24.41
CA LYS A 33 -4.90 1.85 -23.71
C LYS A 33 -5.23 1.69 -22.22
N GLU A 34 -6.27 0.94 -21.87
CA GLU A 34 -6.65 0.63 -20.49
C GLU A 34 -5.55 -0.15 -19.76
N GLU A 35 -4.99 -1.19 -20.39
CA GLU A 35 -3.85 -1.94 -19.84
C GLU A 35 -2.64 -1.03 -19.58
N LYS A 36 -2.31 -0.13 -20.52
CA LYS A 36 -1.23 0.84 -20.34
C LYS A 36 -1.50 1.81 -19.19
N ILE A 37 -2.73 2.27 -19.02
CA ILE A 37 -3.14 3.13 -17.90
C ILE A 37 -3.00 2.37 -16.57
N ILE A 38 -3.51 1.13 -16.49
CA ILE A 38 -3.41 0.29 -15.29
C ILE A 38 -1.95 0.00 -14.94
N ILE A 39 -1.10 -0.30 -15.93
CA ILE A 39 0.34 -0.50 -15.70
C ILE A 39 0.98 0.79 -15.19
N LYS A 40 0.67 1.95 -15.79
CA LYS A 40 1.19 3.25 -15.37
C LYS A 40 0.76 3.61 -13.93
N GLU A 41 -0.50 3.41 -13.58
CA GLU A 41 -1.02 3.61 -12.22
C GLU A 41 -0.35 2.67 -11.22
N ARG A 42 -0.13 1.40 -11.60
CA ARG A 42 0.57 0.41 -10.77
C ARG A 42 2.05 0.76 -10.57
N GLN A 43 2.70 1.42 -11.53
CA GLN A 43 4.07 1.95 -11.41
C GLN A 43 4.13 3.21 -10.53
N ILE A 44 3.18 4.14 -10.67
CA ILE A 44 3.11 5.37 -9.86
C ILE A 44 2.94 5.04 -8.36
N LYS A 45 2.12 4.05 -8.03
CA LYS A 45 1.94 3.57 -6.64
C LYS A 45 3.23 2.98 -6.04
N LYS A 46 4.16 2.52 -6.89
CA LYS A 46 5.35 1.77 -6.47
C LYS A 46 6.53 2.65 -6.07
N MET A 47 6.49 3.96 -6.35
CA MET A 47 7.66 4.85 -6.27
C MET A 47 7.57 5.94 -5.19
N ASN A 48 6.68 5.80 -4.19
CA ASN A 48 6.57 6.81 -3.14
C ASN A 48 6.83 6.31 -1.71
N TYR A 49 7.87 5.50 -1.53
CA TYR A 49 8.27 4.99 -0.22
C TYR A 49 8.65 6.11 0.76
N TYR A 50 9.25 7.20 0.25
CA TYR A 50 9.70 8.31 1.10
C TYR A 50 8.52 9.05 1.74
N PHE A 51 7.56 9.54 0.94
CA PHE A 51 6.42 10.27 1.50
C PHE A 51 5.49 9.38 2.35
N GLU A 52 5.48 8.06 2.12
CA GLU A 52 4.71 7.15 2.99
C GLU A 52 5.23 7.07 4.42
N VAL A 53 6.55 7.12 4.63
CA VAL A 53 7.11 7.15 5.98
C VAL A 53 6.72 8.44 6.70
N PHE A 54 6.69 9.58 5.99
CA PHE A 54 6.17 10.83 6.57
C PHE A 54 4.67 10.80 6.85
N LYS A 55 3.86 10.09 6.04
CA LYS A 55 2.45 9.86 6.40
C LYS A 55 2.29 9.04 7.68
N LYS A 56 3.26 8.19 7.98
CA LYS A 56 3.35 7.36 9.19
C LYS A 56 4.41 7.90 10.16
N TYR A 57 4.48 9.23 10.29
CA TYR A 57 5.57 9.93 10.98
C TYR A 57 5.91 9.37 12.36
N ALA A 58 4.91 9.21 13.23
CA ALA A 58 5.05 8.68 14.59
C ALA A 58 4.23 7.40 14.81
N VAL A 59 4.04 6.60 13.75
CA VAL A 59 3.33 5.32 13.84
C VAL A 59 4.34 4.19 13.99
N PHE A 60 4.42 3.66 15.22
CA PHE A 60 5.31 2.55 15.58
C PHE A 60 4.65 1.18 15.39
N ASP A 61 3.32 1.14 15.32
CA ASP A 61 2.55 -0.07 15.13
C ASP A 61 2.55 -0.55 13.68
N GLY A 62 2.48 -1.87 13.50
CA GLY A 62 2.46 -2.49 12.19
C GLY A 62 3.85 -2.93 11.69
N ARG A 63 3.88 -3.28 10.40
CA ARG A 63 5.05 -3.88 9.74
C ARG A 63 5.51 -3.03 8.58
N ALA A 64 6.82 -2.89 8.42
CA ALA A 64 7.45 -2.19 7.30
C ALA A 64 8.26 -3.17 6.45
N ARG A 65 8.12 -3.06 5.12
CA ARG A 65 8.90 -3.91 4.19
C ARG A 65 10.35 -3.45 4.12
N ARG A 66 11.24 -4.37 3.73
CA ARG A 66 12.64 -4.05 3.40
C ARG A 66 12.78 -2.88 2.44
N LYS A 67 11.99 -2.82 1.36
CA LYS A 67 12.03 -1.71 0.40
C LYS A 67 11.60 -0.38 1.02
N GLU A 68 10.61 -0.37 1.91
CA GLU A 68 10.16 0.85 2.59
C GLU A 68 11.27 1.39 3.51
N TYR A 69 11.87 0.51 4.31
CA TYR A 69 13.00 0.84 5.19
C TYR A 69 14.22 1.35 4.41
N TRP A 70 14.70 0.57 3.44
CA TRP A 70 15.93 0.89 2.72
C TRP A 70 15.79 2.08 1.78
N MET A 71 14.65 2.28 1.13
CA MET A 71 14.45 3.46 0.29
C MET A 71 14.37 4.72 1.14
N PHE A 72 13.69 4.70 2.30
CA PHE A 72 13.67 5.85 3.21
C PHE A 72 15.07 6.20 3.72
N PHE A 73 15.84 5.19 4.17
CA PHE A 73 17.21 5.37 4.62
C PHE A 73 18.10 5.95 3.51
N LEU A 74 18.01 5.41 2.29
CA LEU A 74 18.79 5.88 1.13
C LEU A 74 18.45 7.33 0.77
N PHE A 75 17.17 7.69 0.68
CA PHE A 75 16.78 9.08 0.36
C PHE A 75 17.19 10.05 1.47
N ASN A 76 17.02 9.68 2.73
CA ASN A 76 17.46 10.51 3.85
C ASN A 76 18.99 10.73 3.81
N PHE A 77 19.76 9.67 3.53
CA PHE A 77 21.20 9.76 3.34
C PHE A 77 21.58 10.69 2.18
N LEU A 78 20.90 10.58 1.02
CA LEU A 78 21.15 11.43 -0.14
C LEU A 78 20.82 12.90 0.13
N ILE A 79 19.75 13.20 0.87
CA ILE A 79 19.40 14.57 1.23
C ILE A 79 20.43 15.16 2.18
N LEU A 80 20.83 14.42 3.23
CA LEU A 80 21.89 14.85 4.14
C LEU A 80 23.23 15.05 3.43
N LEU A 81 23.57 14.16 2.48
CA LEU A 81 24.78 14.30 1.65
C LEU A 81 24.72 15.54 0.76
N ALA A 82 23.58 15.79 0.11
CA ALA A 82 23.37 16.97 -0.72
C ALA A 82 23.47 18.27 0.10
N LEU A 83 22.83 18.32 1.26
CA LEU A 83 22.96 19.44 2.20
C LEU A 83 24.42 19.64 2.61
N SER A 84 25.15 18.57 2.95
CA SER A 84 26.57 18.69 3.31
C SER A 84 27.43 19.25 2.16
N ILE A 85 27.19 18.82 0.91
CA ILE A 85 27.93 19.28 -0.27
C ILE A 85 27.61 20.75 -0.56
N ILE A 86 26.32 21.12 -0.58
CA ILE A 86 25.87 22.49 -0.85
C ILE A 86 26.49 23.46 0.17
N GLY A 87 26.42 23.10 1.46
CA GLY A 87 26.99 23.94 2.51
C GLY A 87 28.51 24.11 2.38
N LYS A 88 29.23 23.09 1.88
CA LYS A 88 30.67 23.17 1.60
C LYS A 88 30.99 24.04 0.39
N ILE A 89 30.23 23.90 -0.70
CA ILE A 89 30.46 24.65 -1.95
C ILE A 89 30.14 26.14 -1.74
N ALA A 90 29.07 26.44 -1.03
CA ALA A 90 28.65 27.81 -0.75
C ALA A 90 29.44 28.46 0.40
N ASP A 91 30.34 27.73 1.07
CA ASP A 91 31.11 28.18 2.25
C ASP A 91 30.24 28.69 3.42
N ILE A 92 28.99 28.22 3.50
CA ILE A 92 27.97 28.64 4.48
C ILE A 92 27.85 27.68 5.67
N ASN A 93 28.69 26.64 5.75
CA ASN A 93 28.63 25.66 6.84
C ASN A 93 28.91 26.26 8.22
N SER A 94 29.56 27.42 8.27
CA SER A 94 29.85 28.17 9.50
C SER A 94 28.79 29.22 9.82
N GLU A 95 27.80 29.44 8.95
CA GLU A 95 26.70 30.36 9.22
C GLU A 95 25.71 29.72 10.19
N ASP A 96 25.37 30.46 11.26
CA ASP A 96 24.41 30.02 12.29
C ASP A 96 23.07 29.58 11.67
N GLY A 97 22.63 30.24 10.59
CA GLY A 97 21.40 29.92 9.87
C GLY A 97 21.43 28.56 9.17
N TRP A 98 22.54 28.19 8.53
CA TRP A 98 22.66 26.91 7.82
C TRP A 98 22.68 25.72 8.79
N ASN A 99 23.43 25.87 9.88
CA ASN A 99 23.50 24.84 10.93
C ASN A 99 22.15 24.67 11.63
N PHE A 100 21.42 25.75 11.86
CA PHE A 100 20.07 25.70 12.42
C PHE A 100 19.10 24.92 11.52
N LEU A 101 19.09 25.20 10.21
CA LEU A 101 18.25 24.48 9.24
C LEU A 101 18.59 22.98 9.16
N ASN A 102 19.88 22.65 9.12
CA ASN A 102 20.33 21.25 9.16
C ASN A 102 19.90 20.55 10.46
N GLY A 103 20.00 21.23 11.60
CA GLY A 103 19.55 20.72 12.89
C GLY A 103 18.05 20.43 12.91
N ILE A 104 17.22 21.33 12.39
CA ILE A 104 15.77 21.11 12.27
C ILE A 104 15.48 19.91 11.38
N TYR A 105 16.12 19.81 10.21
CA TYR A 105 15.92 18.68 9.30
C TYR A 105 16.29 17.35 9.97
N TRP A 106 17.39 17.31 10.70
CA TRP A 106 17.81 16.12 11.44
C TRP A 106 16.78 15.72 12.50
N LEU A 107 16.29 16.67 13.30
CA LEU A 107 15.24 16.43 14.30
C LEU A 107 13.93 15.94 13.67
N ALA A 108 13.53 16.53 12.54
CA ALA A 108 12.34 16.15 11.80
C ALA A 108 12.43 14.74 11.19
N THR A 109 13.64 14.26 10.90
CA THR A 109 13.83 12.94 10.28
C THR A 109 14.15 11.83 11.28
N VAL A 110 14.59 12.16 12.50
CA VAL A 110 14.95 11.16 13.53
C VAL A 110 13.73 10.34 13.98
N ILE A 111 12.57 10.97 14.19
CA ILE A 111 11.35 10.30 14.61
C ILE A 111 10.88 9.29 13.55
N PRO A 112 10.67 9.68 12.28
CA PRO A 112 10.25 8.73 11.24
C PRO A 112 11.30 7.63 10.99
N LEU A 113 12.60 7.91 11.17
CA LEU A 113 13.67 6.92 11.07
C LEU A 113 13.53 5.84 12.15
N ILE A 114 13.28 6.23 13.40
CA ILE A 114 13.03 5.28 14.49
C ILE A 114 11.72 4.53 14.25
N ALA A 115 10.65 5.23 13.83
CA ALA A 115 9.35 4.61 13.59
C ALA A 115 9.39 3.53 12.51
N VAL A 116 10.05 3.80 11.37
CA VAL A 116 10.21 2.79 10.30
C VAL A 116 11.15 1.66 10.73
N GLY A 117 12.17 1.95 11.55
CA GLY A 117 13.06 0.95 12.15
C GLY A 117 12.33 -0.02 13.07
N VAL A 118 11.49 0.48 13.98
CA VAL A 118 10.66 -0.32 14.89
C VAL A 118 9.69 -1.21 14.09
N ARG A 119 8.96 -0.64 13.12
CA ARG A 119 8.07 -1.40 12.23
C ARG A 119 8.81 -2.47 11.41
N ARG A 120 10.09 -2.27 11.13
CA ARG A 120 10.92 -3.26 10.45
C ARG A 120 11.34 -4.40 11.38
N MET A 121 11.64 -4.12 12.65
CA MET A 121 11.90 -5.16 13.65
C MET A 121 10.64 -6.01 13.89
N HIS A 122 9.47 -5.37 13.93
CA HIS A 122 8.18 -6.04 13.99
C HIS A 122 7.94 -6.97 12.78
N ASP A 123 8.45 -6.63 11.59
CA ASP A 123 8.33 -7.48 10.39
C ASP A 123 9.14 -8.78 10.48
N VAL A 124 10.20 -8.83 11.29
CA VAL A 124 10.96 -10.05 11.60
C VAL A 124 10.51 -10.72 12.91
N ASN A 125 9.35 -10.31 13.44
CA ASN A 125 8.78 -10.82 14.69
C ASN A 125 9.72 -10.65 15.90
N LYS A 126 10.37 -9.48 15.97
CA LYS A 126 11.19 -9.04 17.10
C LYS A 126 10.64 -7.73 17.65
N SER A 127 10.86 -7.48 18.93
CA SER A 127 10.44 -6.23 19.56
C SER A 127 11.20 -5.03 18.97
N GLY A 128 10.58 -3.84 19.00
CA GLY A 128 11.20 -2.61 18.52
C GLY A 128 12.53 -2.26 19.19
N TRP A 129 12.76 -2.74 20.42
CA TRP A 129 13.98 -2.53 21.20
C TRP A 129 15.24 -3.11 20.54
N TYR A 130 15.10 -4.14 19.70
CA TYR A 130 16.23 -4.70 18.94
C TYR A 130 16.85 -3.69 17.96
N LEU A 131 16.17 -2.58 17.67
CA LEU A 131 16.72 -1.46 16.90
C LEU A 131 17.94 -0.82 17.59
N LEU A 132 17.99 -0.81 18.92
CA LEU A 132 19.07 -0.18 19.69
C LEU A 132 20.34 -1.03 19.73
N ILE A 133 20.27 -2.30 19.37
CA ILE A 133 21.43 -3.20 19.38
C ILE A 133 22.22 -2.96 18.09
N PRO A 134 23.44 -2.36 18.17
CA PRO A 134 24.24 -2.07 16.99
C PRO A 134 24.62 -3.37 16.27
N ILE A 135 24.75 -3.31 14.95
CA ILE A 135 25.07 -4.43 14.04
C ILE A 135 23.94 -5.47 13.92
N TYR A 136 23.36 -5.91 15.04
CA TYR A 136 22.26 -6.87 15.01
C TYR A 136 21.00 -6.28 14.36
N ASN A 137 20.71 -4.99 14.61
CA ASN A 137 19.63 -4.28 13.93
C ASN A 137 19.78 -4.29 12.40
N LEU A 138 21.01 -4.23 11.88
CA LEU A 138 21.34 -4.20 10.46
C LEU A 138 21.13 -5.58 9.83
N ILE A 139 21.57 -6.63 10.53
CA ILE A 139 21.32 -8.03 10.14
C ILE A 139 19.81 -8.27 10.04
N LEU A 140 19.06 -7.86 11.07
CA LEU A 140 17.60 -7.98 11.08
C LEU A 140 16.94 -7.12 9.98
N ALA A 141 17.45 -5.92 9.72
CA ALA A 141 16.95 -5.05 8.65
C ALA A 141 17.11 -5.68 7.26
N CYS A 142 18.17 -6.46 7.03
CA CYS A 142 18.42 -7.20 5.79
C CYS A 142 17.65 -8.54 5.69
N THR A 143 17.36 -9.17 6.82
CA THR A 143 16.74 -10.51 6.92
C THR A 143 15.34 -10.56 6.29
N ASP A 144 14.89 -11.71 5.79
CA ASP A 144 13.50 -11.83 5.32
C ASP A 144 12.51 -11.65 6.48
N GLY A 145 11.46 -10.83 6.26
CA GLY A 145 10.34 -10.73 7.20
C GLY A 145 9.57 -12.05 7.31
N THR A 146 8.87 -12.24 8.44
CA THR A 146 8.06 -13.44 8.69
C THR A 146 6.95 -13.58 7.65
N ARG A 147 6.79 -14.77 7.06
CA ARG A 147 5.73 -15.05 6.08
C ARG A 147 4.38 -15.15 6.78
N GLY A 148 3.35 -14.55 6.19
CA GLY A 148 2.01 -14.52 6.76
C GLY A 148 1.88 -13.53 7.93
N ASN A 149 0.73 -13.57 8.59
CA ASN A 149 0.40 -12.64 9.68
C ASN A 149 1.24 -12.96 10.93
N ASN A 150 1.76 -11.91 11.59
CA ASN A 150 2.49 -12.04 12.86
C ASN A 150 1.80 -11.21 13.96
N GLU A 151 2.34 -11.21 15.18
CA GLU A 151 1.74 -10.49 16.33
C GLU A 151 1.61 -8.96 16.11
N TYR A 152 2.43 -8.40 15.23
CA TYR A 152 2.46 -6.97 14.92
C TYR A 152 1.59 -6.57 13.72
N GLY A 153 1.04 -7.53 12.96
CA GLY A 153 0.12 -7.25 11.87
C GLY A 153 0.18 -8.19 10.67
N LEU A 154 -0.64 -7.83 9.67
CA LEU A 154 -0.77 -8.57 8.42
C LEU A 154 0.51 -8.56 7.58
N ASP A 155 0.73 -9.60 6.77
CA ASP A 155 1.88 -9.66 5.87
C ASP A 155 1.84 -8.52 4.84
N PRO A 156 2.84 -7.61 4.83
CA PRO A 156 2.87 -6.51 3.86
C PRO A 156 3.12 -6.98 2.41
N ARG A 157 3.38 -8.27 2.16
CA ARG A 157 3.45 -8.86 0.82
C ARG A 157 2.10 -9.34 0.32
N GLU A 158 1.27 -9.91 1.20
CA GLU A 158 -0.07 -10.41 0.84
C GLU A 158 -1.08 -9.26 0.75
N VAL A 159 -0.97 -8.29 1.66
CA VAL A 159 -1.73 -7.05 1.60
C VAL A 159 -0.97 -6.07 0.71
N GLY A 160 -0.89 -6.39 -0.59
CA GLY A 160 -0.16 -5.69 -1.67
C GLY A 160 0.55 -4.42 -1.22
N GLY A 161 1.76 -4.56 -0.69
CA GLY A 161 2.27 -3.55 0.23
C GLY A 161 2.51 -2.16 -0.34
N VAL A 162 2.86 -1.27 0.60
CA VAL A 162 2.88 0.20 0.48
C VAL A 162 1.45 0.69 0.37
N GLY A 163 0.90 1.03 1.55
CA GLY A 163 -0.43 1.58 1.74
C GLY A 163 -1.58 0.76 1.13
N GLY A 164 -1.80 -0.47 1.62
CA GLY A 164 -2.91 -1.33 1.20
C GLY A 164 -4.28 -0.68 1.40
N VAL A 165 -4.70 0.13 0.43
CA VAL A 165 -6.11 0.38 0.13
C VAL A 165 -6.68 -0.97 -0.25
N TYR A 166 -7.41 -1.55 0.69
CA TYR A 166 -8.33 -2.66 0.49
C TYR A 166 -9.22 -2.33 -0.71
N ASN A 167 -9.27 -3.24 -1.66
CA ASN A 167 -10.23 -3.21 -2.75
C ASN A 167 -11.65 -3.15 -2.14
N GLN A 168 -12.31 -1.99 -2.24
CA GLN A 168 -13.69 -1.77 -1.82
C GLN A 168 -14.72 -2.49 -2.71
N ASN A 169 -14.29 -3.22 -3.75
CA ASN A 169 -15.20 -3.88 -4.69
C ASN A 169 -15.58 -5.32 -4.32
N ILE A 170 -15.33 -5.77 -3.09
CA ILE A 170 -16.23 -6.79 -2.53
C ILE A 170 -17.52 -6.06 -2.21
N LYS A 171 -18.46 -6.06 -3.16
CA LYS A 171 -19.87 -5.73 -2.88
C LYS A 171 -20.36 -6.70 -1.80
N ILE A 172 -20.18 -6.36 -0.53
CA ILE A 172 -20.91 -6.97 0.56
C ILE A 172 -22.32 -6.37 0.48
N THR A 173 -23.14 -6.90 -0.42
CA THR A 173 -24.58 -6.68 -0.40
C THR A 173 -25.15 -7.42 0.81
N ALA A 174 -25.02 -6.82 1.99
CA ALA A 174 -25.81 -7.19 3.15
C ALA A 174 -26.04 -5.92 3.98
N LYS A 175 -27.08 -5.18 3.60
CA LYS A 175 -27.73 -4.19 4.46
C LYS A 175 -28.21 -4.95 5.70
N PRO A 176 -27.91 -4.51 6.94
CA PRO A 176 -28.48 -5.15 8.12
C PRO A 176 -29.98 -4.85 8.14
N ASP A 177 -30.79 -5.89 7.96
CA ASP A 177 -32.20 -5.86 8.35
C ASP A 177 -32.27 -5.72 9.87
N LYS A 178 -33.09 -4.78 10.34
CA LYS A 178 -33.28 -4.45 11.75
C LYS A 178 -34.29 -5.35 12.47
N THR A 179 -34.74 -6.47 11.90
CA THR A 179 -35.93 -7.17 12.40
C THR A 179 -35.81 -8.65 12.78
N THR A 180 -34.62 -9.20 13.01
CA THR A 180 -34.53 -10.57 13.59
C THR A 180 -33.60 -10.65 14.79
N ASN A 181 -34.20 -10.46 15.97
CA ASN A 181 -33.71 -10.92 17.27
C ASN A 181 -33.94 -12.44 17.39
N THR A 182 -33.27 -13.22 16.56
CA THR A 182 -33.23 -14.68 16.71
C THR A 182 -31.80 -15.12 16.50
N ALA A 183 -31.18 -15.56 17.59
CA ALA A 183 -29.90 -16.22 17.61
C ALA A 183 -29.96 -17.48 16.73
N MET A 184 -29.59 -17.34 15.47
CA MET A 184 -29.14 -18.46 14.65
C MET A 184 -27.62 -18.49 14.76
N GLN A 185 -27.20 -19.48 15.52
CA GLN A 185 -25.85 -19.84 15.89
C GLN A 185 -25.01 -20.17 14.65
N HIS A 186 -24.46 -19.14 14.01
CA HIS A 186 -23.22 -19.24 13.25
C HIS A 186 -22.20 -18.33 13.96
N ASP A 187 -21.72 -18.80 15.11
CA ASP A 187 -20.98 -18.08 16.18
C ASP A 187 -19.60 -17.51 15.80
N ASN A 188 -19.31 -17.39 14.51
CA ASN A 188 -17.97 -17.13 14.00
C ASN A 188 -17.81 -15.74 13.35
N ILE A 189 -18.61 -14.73 13.70
CA ILE A 189 -18.54 -13.41 13.04
C ILE A 189 -18.28 -12.29 14.06
N LYS A 190 -17.28 -11.45 13.80
CA LYS A 190 -16.97 -10.23 14.56
C LYS A 190 -16.80 -9.01 13.65
N TYR A 191 -16.99 -7.83 14.21
CA TYR A 191 -16.85 -6.56 13.48
C TYR A 191 -15.65 -5.77 14.00
N CYS A 192 -14.93 -5.10 13.09
CA CYS A 192 -13.82 -4.25 13.51
C CYS A 192 -14.34 -2.94 14.12
N GLY A 193 -13.97 -2.64 15.37
CA GLY A 193 -14.35 -1.41 16.05
C GLY A 193 -13.76 -0.12 15.46
N HIS A 194 -12.85 -0.23 14.49
CA HIS A 194 -12.25 0.93 13.81
C HIS A 194 -12.86 1.23 12.44
N CYS A 195 -13.13 0.21 11.63
CA CYS A 195 -13.65 0.38 10.26
C CYS A 195 -15.01 -0.27 10.00
N GLY A 196 -15.59 -1.00 10.96
CA GLY A 196 -16.90 -1.63 10.84
C GLY A 196 -16.98 -2.85 9.91
N VAL A 197 -15.86 -3.29 9.33
CA VAL A 197 -15.83 -4.44 8.41
C VAL A 197 -16.09 -5.75 9.16
N ARG A 198 -16.81 -6.66 8.51
CA ARG A 198 -17.17 -8.00 9.00
C ARG A 198 -16.00 -8.98 8.81
N HIS A 199 -15.68 -9.76 9.84
CA HIS A 199 -14.64 -10.80 9.81
C HIS A 199 -15.08 -12.08 10.50
N THR A 200 -14.36 -13.19 10.28
CA THR A 200 -14.55 -14.41 11.06
C THR A 200 -13.88 -14.32 12.43
N LYS A 201 -14.38 -15.03 13.45
CA LYS A 201 -13.92 -14.93 14.84
C LYS A 201 -12.44 -15.28 15.01
N ASP A 202 -11.93 -16.20 14.19
CA ASP A 202 -10.54 -16.69 14.19
C ASP A 202 -9.52 -15.67 13.64
N THR A 203 -9.96 -14.59 12.98
CA THR A 203 -9.05 -13.59 12.42
C THR A 203 -8.41 -12.74 13.52
N LYS A 204 -7.08 -12.75 13.65
CA LYS A 204 -6.38 -11.90 14.62
C LYS A 204 -6.35 -10.42 14.24
N PHE A 205 -6.44 -10.11 12.95
CA PHE A 205 -6.35 -8.74 12.42
C PHE A 205 -7.48 -8.44 11.44
N CYS A 206 -7.90 -7.18 11.42
CA CYS A 206 -8.84 -6.68 10.42
C CYS A 206 -8.16 -6.61 9.04
N SER A 207 -8.68 -7.32 8.04
CA SER A 207 -8.16 -7.28 6.65
C SER A 207 -8.32 -5.92 5.96
N SER A 208 -9.20 -5.06 6.46
CA SER A 208 -9.34 -3.69 5.95
C SER A 208 -8.35 -2.75 6.65
N CYS A 209 -8.49 -2.48 7.94
CA CYS A 209 -7.64 -1.48 8.59
C CYS A 209 -6.30 -2.00 9.15
N GLY A 210 -6.05 -3.31 9.11
CA GLY A 210 -4.84 -3.95 9.62
C GLY A 210 -4.72 -3.98 11.15
N LYS A 211 -5.67 -3.38 11.89
CA LYS A 211 -5.63 -3.35 13.35
C LYS A 211 -5.92 -4.72 13.97
N PRO A 212 -5.23 -5.10 15.06
CA PRO A 212 -5.56 -6.30 15.81
C PRO A 212 -6.96 -6.18 16.41
N PHE A 213 -7.66 -7.31 16.49
CA PHE A 213 -8.84 -7.41 17.33
C PHE A 213 -8.36 -7.50 18.77
N ARG A 214 -8.80 -6.57 19.61
CA ARG A 214 -8.53 -6.61 21.05
C ARG A 214 -9.23 -7.88 21.58
N GLU A 215 -8.48 -8.84 22.07
CA GLU A 215 -9.06 -9.99 22.78
C GLU A 215 -9.70 -9.41 24.04
N VAL A 216 -11.00 -9.65 24.20
CA VAL A 216 -11.71 -9.29 25.42
C VAL A 216 -11.35 -10.40 26.39
N GLU A 217 -10.37 -10.14 27.26
CA GLU A 217 -10.09 -10.98 28.43
C GLU A 217 -11.31 -11.02 29.35
#